data_AF-A0A928VXJ2-F1
#
_entry.id   AF-A0A928VXJ2-F1
#
_cell.length_a   1.000
_cell.length_b   1.000
_cell.length_c   1.000
_cell.angle_alpha   90.00
_cell.angle_beta   90.00
_cell.angle_gamma   90.00
#
_symmetry.space_group_name_H-M   'P 1'
#
loop_
_entity.id
_entity.type
_entity.pdbx_description
1 polymer ?
#
loop_
_entity_poly.entity_id
_entity_poly.type
_entity_poly.pdbx_seq_one_letter_code
_entity_poly.pdbx_strand_id
1 'polypeptide(L)' 'NPFLDGDNPANRMILMGTPQWIRSVIRRLHCLGVAEVSHWSPVLPVGKSGEAMSLLKRPRRKNVISGK' A
#
# COMPACT_ATOMS: atom_id res chain seq x y z
N ASN A 1 -16.96 7.15 13.38
CA ASN A 1 -16.00 7.98 12.62
C ASN A 1 -14.78 7.11 12.28
N PRO A 2 -14.67 6.54 11.07
CA PRO A 2 -13.70 5.48 10.74
C PRO A 2 -12.23 5.94 10.62
N PHE A 3 -11.93 7.19 10.98
CA PHE A 3 -10.59 7.77 10.87
C PHE A 3 -9.78 7.69 12.16
N LEU A 4 -10.36 7.18 13.24
CA LEU A 4 -9.73 7.07 14.57
C LEU A 4 -9.47 5.59 14.89
N ASP A 5 -8.84 4.86 13.96
CA ASP A 5 -8.25 3.55 14.27
C ASP A 5 -6.90 3.82 14.94
N GLY A 6 -6.95 3.95 16.25
CA GLY A 6 -5.83 4.30 17.11
C GLY A 6 -4.62 3.41 16.86
N ASP A 7 -3.48 4.07 16.64
CA ASP A 7 -2.13 3.55 16.83
C ASP A 7 -1.88 2.09 16.40
N ASN A 8 -2.42 1.67 15.26
CA ASN A 8 -1.87 0.54 14.55
C ASN A 8 -0.80 1.12 13.61
N PRO A 9 0.51 0.94 13.88
CA PRO A 9 1.57 1.47 13.03
C PRO A 9 1.57 0.72 11.69
N ALA A 10 0.59 1.01 10.84
CA ALA A 10 0.44 0.46 9.52
C ALA A 10 1.30 1.29 8.56
N ASN A 11 2.18 0.65 7.82
CA ASN A 11 2.91 1.33 6.75
C ASN A 11 1.91 1.65 5.65
N ARG A 12 1.61 2.95 5.48
CA ARG A 12 0.72 3.47 4.44
C ARG A 12 1.57 4.21 3.40
N MET A 13 1.43 3.84 2.14
CA MET A 13 2.11 4.50 1.02
C MET A 13 1.08 4.78 -0.08
N ILE A 14 1.16 5.96 -0.68
CA ILE A 14 0.35 6.34 -1.84
C ILE A 14 1.31 6.52 -3.03
N LEU A 15 1.02 5.80 -4.11
CA LEU A 15 1.67 6.01 -5.40
C LEU A 15 0.69 6.75 -6.30
N MET A 16 1.14 7.84 -6.92
CA MET A 16 0.38 8.59 -7.92
C MET A 16 1.26 8.83 -9.14
N GLY A 17 0.69 8.69 -10.34
CA GLY A 17 1.41 8.88 -11.60
C GLY A 17 0.81 8.02 -12.70
N THR A 18 1.58 7.71 -13.74
CA THR A 18 1.08 6.86 -14.83
C THR A 18 0.85 5.42 -14.35
N PRO A 19 -0.16 4.70 -14.89
CA PRO A 19 -0.40 3.31 -14.54
C PRO A 19 0.82 2.40 -14.75
N GLN A 20 1.63 2.66 -15.78
CA GLN A 20 2.84 1.87 -16.03
C GLN A 20 3.90 2.12 -14.95
N TRP A 21 4.08 3.38 -14.53
CA TRP A 21 5.02 3.73 -13.47
C TRP A 21 4.61 3.11 -12.14
N ILE A 22 3.32 3.22 -11.76
CA ILE A 22 2.79 2.64 -10.52
C ILE A 22 3.03 1.13 -10.47
N ARG A 23 2.70 0.40 -11.54
CA ARG A 23 2.94 -1.05 -11.62
C ARG A 23 4.42 -1.40 -11.49
N SER A 24 5.29 -0.61 -12.11
CA SER A 24 6.75 -0.82 -12.04
C SER A 24 7.29 -0.60 -10.62
N VAL A 25 6.81 0.43 -9.93
CA VAL A 25 7.18 0.71 -8.53
C VAL A 25 6.68 -0.39 -7.59
N ILE A 26 5.42 -0.84 -7.74
CA ILE A 26 4.86 -1.93 -6.94
C ILE A 26 5.72 -3.21 -7.09
N ARG A 27 6.08 -3.58 -8.33
CA ARG A 27 6.96 -4.73 -8.58
C ARG A 27 8.33 -4.54 -7.95
N ARG A 28 8.91 -3.35 -8.01
CA ARG A 28 10.21 -3.07 -7.38
C ARG A 28 10.14 -3.19 -5.86
N LEU A 29 9.10 -2.64 -5.24
CA LEU A 29 8.87 -2.75 -3.80
C LEU A 29 8.62 -4.19 -3.36
N HIS A 30 8.00 -5.00 -4.22
CA HIS A 30 7.84 -6.43 -4.00
C HIS A 30 9.18 -7.16 -4.03
N CYS A 31 10.00 -6.95 -5.07
CA CYS A 31 11.33 -7.56 -5.17
C CYS A 31 12.26 -7.16 -4.01
N LEU A 32 12.08 -5.96 -3.45
CA LEU A 32 12.83 -5.46 -2.30
C LEU A 32 12.27 -5.96 -0.94
N GLY A 33 11.18 -6.74 -0.94
CA GLY A 33 10.55 -7.25 0.29
C GLY A 33 9.83 -6.19 1.12
N VAL A 34 9.61 -4.99 0.57
CA VAL A 34 8.93 -3.88 1.29
C VAL A 34 7.45 -4.19 1.46
N ALA A 35 6.80 -4.69 0.41
CA ALA A 35 5.40 -5.05 0.40
C ALA A 35 5.05 -6.07 -0.70
N GLU A 36 4.19 -7.03 -0.37
CA GLU A 36 3.52 -7.89 -1.36
C GLU A 36 2.63 -7.09 -2.32
N VAL A 37 2.56 -7.54 -3.56
CA VAL A 37 1.68 -6.95 -4.59
C VAL A 37 0.22 -6.94 -4.13
N SER A 38 -0.21 -7.98 -3.40
CA SER A 38 -1.57 -8.13 -2.85
C SER A 38 -1.91 -7.12 -1.76
N HIS A 39 -0.91 -6.46 -1.15
CA HIS A 39 -1.15 -5.40 -0.15
C HIS A 39 -1.54 -4.06 -0.80
N TRP A 40 -1.37 -3.92 -2.11
CA TRP A 40 -1.72 -2.70 -2.84
C TRP A 40 -3.17 -2.73 -3.29
N SER A 41 -3.83 -1.57 -3.25
CA SER A 41 -5.13 -1.40 -3.89
C SER A 41 -5.00 -1.50 -5.41
N PRO A 42 -6.09 -1.82 -6.12
CA PRO A 42 -6.14 -1.64 -7.56
C PRO A 42 -5.67 -0.24 -7.97
N VAL A 43 -5.06 -0.14 -9.14
CA VAL A 43 -4.66 1.15 -9.73
C VAL A 43 -5.95 1.87 -10.14
N LEU A 44 -6.32 2.91 -9.40
CA LEU A 44 -7.51 3.70 -9.63
C LEU A 44 -7.17 4.91 -10.49
N PRO A 45 -7.91 5.19 -11.57
CA PRO A 45 -7.71 6.42 -12.34
C PRO A 45 -8.03 7.64 -11.47
N VAL A 46 -7.19 8.66 -11.57
CA VAL A 46 -7.37 9.95 -10.88
C VAL A 46 -7.52 11.04 -11.93
N GLY A 47 -8.66 11.73 -11.88
CA GLY A 47 -8.97 12.81 -12.81
C GLY A 47 -9.10 12.36 -14.27
N LYS A 48 -8.79 13.26 -15.20
CA LYS A 48 -8.91 13.03 -16.66
C LYS A 48 -7.56 12.80 -17.37
N SER A 49 -6.42 12.92 -16.69
CA SER A 49 -5.11 13.14 -17.34
C SER A 49 -4.21 11.89 -17.46
N GLY A 50 -4.77 10.67 -17.49
CA GLY A 50 -3.95 9.45 -17.52
C GLY A 50 -3.14 9.21 -16.23
N GLU A 51 -3.45 9.97 -15.19
CA GLU A 51 -2.94 9.78 -13.84
C GLU A 51 -3.77 8.72 -13.13
N ALA A 52 -3.11 7.93 -12.30
CA ALA A 52 -3.74 6.94 -11.48
C ALA A 52 -3.11 6.94 -10.09
N MET A 53 -3.73 6.21 -9.17
CA MET A 53 -3.27 6.06 -7.80
C MET A 53 -3.35 4.60 -7.36
N SER A 54 -2.42 4.17 -6.52
CA SER A 54 -2.53 2.92 -5.77
C SER A 54 -2.09 3.15 -4.32
N LEU A 55 -2.82 2.54 -3.38
CA LEU A 55 -2.61 2.69 -1.95
C LEU A 55 -2.13 1.37 -1.35
N LEU A 56 -1.02 1.41 -0.63
CA LEU A 56 -0.56 0.30 0.19
C LEU A 56 -1.37 0.24 1.49
N LYS A 57 -2.09 -0.87 1.69
CA LYS A 57 -2.79 -1.20 2.92
C LYS A 57 -2.12 -2.41 3.57
N ARG A 58 -1.06 -2.16 4.34
CA ARG A 58 -0.38 -3.21 5.12
C ARG A 58 -0.57 -2.96 6.61
N PRO A 59 -1.31 -3.81 7.34
CA PRO A 59 -1.20 -3.84 8.80
C PRO A 59 0.20 -4.33 9.16
N ARG A 60 0.91 -3.63 10.05
CA ARG A 60 2.14 -4.18 10.63
C ARG A 60 1.73 -5.43 11.40
N ARG A 61 2.35 -6.57 11.08
CA ARG A 61 2.14 -7.79 11.85
C ARG A 61 2.42 -7.45 13.30
N LYS A 62 1.39 -7.54 14.15
CA LYS A 62 1.62 -7.66 15.59
C LYS A 62 2.25 -9.03 15.76
N ASN A 63 3.54 -9.08 16.07
CA ASN A 63 4.12 -10.30 16.62
C ASN A 63 3.43 -10.52 17.96
N VAL A 64 2.35 -11.29 17.96
CA VAL A 64 1.79 -11.86 19.19
C VAL A 64 2.85 -12.85 19.66
N ILE A 65 3.75 -12.37 20.52
CA ILE A 65 4.47 -13.21 21.45
C ILE A 65 3.40 -13.83 22.35
N SER A 66 2.94 -15.03 21.94
CA SER A 66 2.15 -15.92 22.78
C SER A 66 3.04 -16.28 23.97
N GLY A 67 2.90 -15.55 25.07
CA GLY A 67 3.41 -15.95 26.37
C GLY A 67 2.83 -17.32 26.70
N LYS A 68 3.73 -18.25 27.03
CA LYS A 68 3.41 -19.52 27.65
C LYS A 68 2.72 -19.31 28.99
#